data_AF-A0A7C6KQG0-F1
#
_entry.id   AF-A0A7C6KQG0-F1
#
_cell.length_a   1.000
_cell.length_b   1.000
_cell.length_c   1.000
_cell.angle_alpha   90.00
_cell.angle_beta   90.00
_cell.angle_gamma   90.00
#
_symmetry.space_group_name_H-M   'P 1'
#
loop_
_entity.id
_entity.type
_entity.pdbx_description
1 polymer ?
#
loop_
_entity_poly.entity_id
_entity_poly.type
_entity_poly.pdbx_seq_one_letter_code
_entity_poly.pdbx_strand_id
1 'polypeptide(L)'
;MLFDSQKSTGVISPNLFIRQSLGLNLFFLRIMKEHALFLAAGFLSKDAALAEQALQFNTSFNTLLTEAVRLANGNVDSAVLNSGEVVTNMTLRAEERTQQLSEIPIDTALTAQELRLVPVRDNVNPSIREDVQNLNEKAITLTRELIRFKTQVLDGMLSCRLLTFNFPLLIIHIRREAILFVEQLELLQRSGAIDYVREILAQKIFWDRQMAEHAQFIAHLLDPTESALINQANIFAQLFFNLRAKAESGVNPPAQLLQEEILATNNLRNFKATAEELILACRIRSIIIPLLADHVLREANHFLRILQTSGSVFGIASQPLLQQIRSYNLFRG
;
A
#
# COMPACT_ATOMS: atom_id res chain seq x y z
N MET A 1 2.22 -1.51 -16.03
CA MET A 1 2.87 -0.52 -16.90
C MET A 1 2.74 0.87 -16.30
N LEU A 2 3.43 1.14 -15.20
CA LEU A 2 4.39 2.23 -15.34
C LEU A 2 5.56 1.59 -16.09
N PHE A 3 6.16 2.30 -17.04
CA PHE A 3 7.46 1.91 -17.61
C PHE A 3 7.49 0.77 -18.67
N ASP A 4 6.54 0.74 -19.63
CA ASP A 4 6.71 -0.07 -20.87
C ASP A 4 7.44 0.69 -22.00
N SER A 5 8.21 1.72 -21.65
CA SER A 5 9.07 2.39 -22.62
C SER A 5 10.50 2.31 -22.16
N GLN A 6 11.39 1.84 -23.03
CA GLN A 6 12.85 1.97 -22.94
C GLN A 6 13.33 3.45 -22.90
N LYS A 7 12.46 4.41 -22.59
CA LYS A 7 12.70 5.85 -22.61
C LYS A 7 12.72 6.36 -21.19
N SER A 8 13.75 7.13 -20.85
CA SER A 8 13.91 7.81 -19.56
C SER A 8 12.89 8.94 -19.35
N THR A 9 12.33 9.49 -20.43
CA THR A 9 11.30 10.53 -20.40
C THR A 9 10.21 10.28 -21.45
N GLY A 10 8.96 10.69 -21.17
CA GLY A 10 7.88 10.60 -22.17
C GLY A 10 6.55 11.21 -21.74
N VAL A 11 5.75 11.64 -22.73
CA VAL A 11 4.36 12.07 -22.55
C VAL A 11 3.46 10.84 -22.39
N ILE A 12 2.55 10.87 -21.42
CA ILE A 12 1.64 9.75 -21.15
C ILE A 12 0.63 9.60 -22.29
N SER A 13 0.55 8.42 -22.90
CA SER A 13 -0.48 8.11 -23.89
C SER A 13 -1.84 7.91 -23.22
N PRO A 14 -2.98 8.13 -23.90
CA PRO A 14 -4.31 7.90 -23.31
C PRO A 14 -4.49 6.47 -22.75
N ASN A 15 -3.93 5.47 -23.43
CA ASN A 15 -3.96 4.08 -22.98
C ASN A 15 -3.19 3.92 -21.66
N LEU A 16 -1.98 4.47 -21.59
CA LEU A 16 -1.14 4.44 -20.41
C LEU A 16 -1.77 5.19 -19.22
N PHE A 17 -2.37 6.36 -19.48
CA PHE A 17 -3.10 7.15 -18.48
C PHE A 17 -4.21 6.34 -17.82
N ILE A 18 -5.05 5.66 -18.61
CA ILE A 18 -6.16 4.84 -18.10
C ILE A 18 -5.63 3.70 -17.23
N ARG A 19 -4.67 2.91 -17.75
CA ARG A 19 -4.11 1.74 -17.04
C ARG A 19 -3.48 2.13 -15.71
N GLN A 20 -2.67 3.19 -15.71
CA GLN A 20 -1.97 3.65 -14.51
C GLN A 20 -2.91 4.27 -13.49
N SER A 21 -3.83 5.14 -13.93
CA SER A 21 -4.82 5.76 -13.04
C SER A 21 -5.67 4.69 -12.35
N LEU A 22 -6.15 3.69 -13.09
CA LEU A 22 -6.97 2.62 -12.53
C LEU A 22 -6.17 1.72 -11.58
N GLY A 23 -4.94 1.34 -11.94
CA GLY A 23 -4.08 0.57 -11.04
C GLY A 23 -3.76 1.32 -9.74
N LEU A 24 -3.48 2.62 -9.83
CA LEU A 24 -3.21 3.46 -8.67
C LEU A 24 -4.44 3.64 -7.78
N ASN A 25 -5.61 3.87 -8.37
CA ASN A 25 -6.88 3.98 -7.63
C ASN A 25 -7.26 2.66 -6.94
N LEU A 26 -7.15 1.52 -7.63
CA LEU A 26 -7.43 0.20 -7.02
C LEU A 26 -6.59 -0.02 -5.76
N PHE A 27 -5.30 0.29 -5.83
CA PHE A 27 -4.40 0.14 -4.69
C PHE A 27 -4.70 1.19 -3.60
N PHE A 28 -4.58 2.48 -3.89
CA PHE A 28 -4.60 3.50 -2.84
C PHE A 28 -5.99 3.80 -2.27
N LEU A 29 -7.08 3.67 -3.04
CA LEU A 29 -8.42 3.87 -2.45
C LEU A 29 -8.71 2.81 -1.37
N ARG A 30 -8.22 1.58 -1.58
CA ARG A 30 -8.24 0.52 -0.57
C ARG A 30 -7.41 0.90 0.66
N ILE A 31 -6.16 1.29 0.44
CA ILE A 31 -5.26 1.73 1.52
C ILE A 31 -5.87 2.88 2.32
N MET A 32 -6.50 3.86 1.66
CA MET A 32 -7.14 5.00 2.34
C MET A 32 -8.42 4.63 3.10
N LYS A 33 -9.28 3.73 2.59
CA LYS A 33 -10.43 3.23 3.38
C LYS A 33 -9.97 2.51 4.64
N GLU A 34 -8.89 1.74 4.55
CA GLU A 34 -8.34 0.95 5.65
C GLU A 34 -7.66 1.84 6.69
N HIS A 35 -6.90 2.85 6.26
CA HIS A 35 -6.39 3.89 7.16
C HIS A 35 -7.48 4.52 8.00
N ALA A 36 -8.61 4.85 7.38
CA ALA A 36 -9.73 5.46 8.07
C ALA A 36 -10.36 4.50 9.09
N LEU A 37 -10.45 3.20 8.77
CA LEU A 37 -10.89 2.16 9.71
C LEU A 37 -9.93 2.00 10.89
N PHE A 38 -8.61 1.94 10.64
CA PHE A 38 -7.62 1.78 11.71
C PHE A 38 -7.59 2.98 12.65
N LEU A 39 -7.70 4.20 12.10
CA LEU A 39 -7.86 5.41 12.90
C LEU A 39 -9.08 5.32 13.82
N ALA A 40 -10.23 4.94 13.26
CA ALA A 40 -11.48 4.78 14.01
C ALA A 40 -11.33 3.77 15.16
N ALA A 41 -10.74 2.61 14.89
CA ALA A 41 -10.50 1.56 15.87
C ALA A 41 -9.55 1.98 16.99
N GLY A 42 -8.69 2.99 16.77
CA GLY A 42 -7.74 3.47 17.76
C GLY A 42 -8.26 4.60 18.67
N PHE A 43 -9.42 5.20 18.38
CA PHE A 43 -9.97 6.28 19.21
C PHE A 43 -10.71 5.75 20.44
N LEU A 44 -10.65 6.52 21.53
CA LEU A 44 -11.43 6.24 22.74
C LEU A 44 -12.83 6.84 22.64
N SER A 45 -13.75 6.36 23.49
CA SER A 45 -15.15 6.82 23.52
C SER A 45 -15.31 8.32 23.76
N LYS A 46 -14.38 8.95 24.49
CA LYS A 46 -14.33 10.41 24.66
C LYS A 46 -14.29 11.15 23.33
N ASP A 47 -13.61 10.58 22.34
CA ASP A 47 -13.35 11.18 21.03
C ASP A 47 -14.18 10.48 19.93
N ALA A 48 -15.37 9.97 20.27
CA ALA A 48 -16.26 9.23 19.36
C ALA A 48 -16.58 9.99 18.06
N ALA A 49 -16.62 11.33 18.10
CA ALA A 49 -16.83 12.14 16.90
C ALA A 49 -15.68 12.00 15.87
N LEU A 50 -14.43 11.84 16.34
CA LEU A 50 -13.29 11.56 15.44
C LEU A 50 -13.40 10.15 14.85
N ALA A 51 -13.87 9.18 15.64
CA ALA A 51 -14.12 7.82 15.14
C ALA A 51 -15.21 7.81 14.07
N GLU A 52 -16.32 8.50 14.31
CA GLU A 52 -17.41 8.64 13.33
C GLU A 52 -16.92 9.32 12.04
N GLN A 53 -16.18 10.42 12.16
CA GLN A 53 -15.60 11.11 10.99
C GLN A 53 -14.66 10.19 10.20
N ALA A 54 -13.84 9.38 10.88
CA ALA A 54 -12.99 8.40 10.23
C ALA A 54 -13.80 7.32 9.50
N LEU A 55 -14.91 6.84 10.07
CA LEU A 55 -15.80 5.88 9.39
C LEU A 55 -16.56 6.49 8.20
N GLN A 56 -16.85 7.78 8.23
CA GLN A 56 -17.38 8.51 7.06
C GLN A 56 -16.37 8.55 5.92
N PHE A 57 -15.07 8.75 6.21
CA PHE A 57 -14.01 8.60 5.21
C PHE A 57 -13.96 7.17 4.66
N ASN A 58 -13.98 6.14 5.51
CA ASN A 58 -14.01 4.75 5.07
C ASN A 58 -15.15 4.49 4.06
N THR A 59 -16.36 4.95 4.37
CA THR A 59 -17.54 4.83 3.50
C THR A 59 -17.37 5.57 2.17
N SER A 60 -16.81 6.79 2.23
CA SER A 60 -16.55 7.61 1.04
C SER A 60 -15.50 6.96 0.13
N PHE A 61 -14.44 6.39 0.69
CA PHE A 61 -13.45 5.63 -0.07
C PHE A 61 -13.99 4.31 -0.62
N ASN A 62 -14.89 3.61 0.09
CA ASN A 62 -15.60 2.44 -0.47
C ASN A 62 -16.40 2.82 -1.72
N THR A 63 -17.05 3.99 -1.71
CA THR A 63 -17.81 4.48 -2.86
C THR A 63 -16.90 4.73 -4.07
N LEU A 64 -15.77 5.41 -3.86
CA LEU A 64 -14.79 5.64 -4.94
C LEU A 64 -14.13 4.34 -5.42
N LEU A 65 -13.81 3.41 -4.51
CA LEU A 65 -13.23 2.11 -4.88
C LEU A 65 -14.23 1.28 -5.68
N THR A 66 -15.52 1.34 -5.37
CA THR A 66 -16.58 0.70 -6.19
C THR A 66 -16.61 1.27 -7.62
N GLU A 67 -16.50 2.59 -7.77
CA GLU A 67 -16.39 3.24 -9.09
C GLU A 67 -15.11 2.80 -9.82
N ALA A 68 -13.97 2.75 -9.12
CA ALA A 68 -12.69 2.30 -9.66
C ALA A 68 -12.72 0.83 -10.12
N VAL A 69 -13.30 -0.08 -9.34
CA VAL A 69 -13.47 -1.50 -9.69
C VAL A 69 -14.30 -1.65 -10.96
N ARG A 70 -15.41 -0.91 -11.08
CA ARG A 70 -16.23 -0.92 -12.30
C ARG A 70 -15.43 -0.49 -13.54
N LEU A 71 -14.67 0.60 -13.43
CA LEU A 71 -13.88 1.12 -14.54
C LEU A 71 -12.66 0.24 -14.86
N ALA A 72 -12.05 -0.38 -13.85
CA ALA A 72 -10.86 -1.22 -13.97
C ALA A 72 -11.11 -2.55 -14.69
N ASN A 73 -12.34 -3.08 -14.66
CA ASN A 73 -12.63 -4.37 -15.27
C ASN A 73 -12.37 -4.36 -16.79
N GLY A 74 -11.36 -5.10 -17.23
CA GLY A 74 -10.88 -5.13 -18.62
C GLY A 74 -9.97 -3.96 -19.02
N ASN A 75 -9.60 -3.06 -18.11
CA ASN A 75 -8.82 -1.84 -18.40
C ASN A 75 -7.54 -1.69 -17.58
N VAL A 76 -7.22 -2.64 -16.70
CA VAL A 76 -6.04 -2.60 -15.82
C VAL A 76 -5.02 -3.69 -16.17
N ASP A 77 -3.75 -3.43 -15.90
CA ASP A 77 -2.65 -4.36 -16.15
C ASP A 77 -2.78 -5.67 -15.38
N SER A 78 -2.47 -6.79 -16.04
CA SER A 78 -2.33 -8.10 -15.37
C SER A 78 -1.27 -8.09 -14.27
N ALA A 79 -0.19 -7.32 -14.43
CA ALA A 79 0.85 -7.17 -13.42
C ALA A 79 0.35 -6.54 -12.11
N VAL A 80 -0.66 -5.67 -12.17
CA VAL A 80 -1.31 -5.07 -10.97
C VAL A 80 -2.20 -6.11 -10.30
N LEU A 81 -3.05 -6.79 -11.06
CA LEU A 81 -3.98 -7.79 -10.50
C LEU A 81 -3.26 -9.01 -9.92
N ASN A 82 -2.14 -9.41 -10.52
CA ASN A 82 -1.39 -10.61 -10.12
C ASN A 82 -0.31 -10.34 -9.06
N SER A 83 0.02 -9.09 -8.75
CA SER A 83 1.06 -8.80 -7.73
C SER A 83 0.59 -9.07 -6.31
N GLY A 84 -0.73 -9.13 -6.09
CA GLY A 84 -1.33 -9.19 -4.76
C GLY A 84 -1.35 -7.84 -4.05
N GLU A 85 -1.25 -6.72 -4.76
CA GLU A 85 -1.34 -5.37 -4.17
C GLU A 85 -2.79 -4.89 -3.99
N VAL A 86 -3.70 -5.32 -4.88
CA VAL A 86 -5.13 -4.96 -4.81
C VAL A 86 -5.83 -5.80 -3.74
N VAL A 87 -5.61 -7.11 -3.79
CA VAL A 87 -6.16 -8.15 -2.91
C VAL A 87 -5.14 -9.26 -2.76
N THR A 88 -5.01 -9.82 -1.58
CA THR A 88 -4.29 -11.07 -1.33
C THR A 88 -5.28 -12.24 -1.25
N ASN A 89 -4.76 -13.46 -1.12
CA ASN A 89 -5.59 -14.64 -0.85
C ASN A 89 -6.12 -14.70 0.59
N MET A 90 -5.68 -13.82 1.49
CA MET A 90 -6.10 -13.77 2.89
C MET A 90 -6.98 -12.56 3.22
N THR A 91 -7.02 -11.56 2.35
CA THR A 91 -7.75 -10.30 2.53
C THR A 91 -9.20 -10.47 3.00
N LEU A 92 -10.01 -11.31 2.33
CA LEU A 92 -11.40 -11.55 2.76
C LEU A 92 -11.49 -12.06 4.20
N ARG A 93 -10.64 -13.02 4.55
CA ARG A 93 -10.60 -13.61 5.89
C ARG A 93 -10.13 -12.59 6.93
N ALA A 94 -9.22 -11.70 6.55
CA ALA A 94 -8.75 -10.60 7.39
C ALA A 94 -9.82 -9.53 7.62
N GLU A 95 -10.60 -9.19 6.59
CA GLU A 95 -11.78 -8.30 6.70
C GLU A 95 -12.85 -8.92 7.60
N GLU A 96 -13.25 -10.17 7.35
CA GLU A 96 -14.24 -10.89 8.17
C GLU A 96 -13.85 -10.97 9.64
N ARG A 97 -12.58 -11.33 9.91
CA ARG A 97 -12.08 -11.43 11.28
C ARG A 97 -11.99 -10.06 11.95
N THR A 98 -11.61 -9.02 11.22
CA THR A 98 -11.56 -7.65 11.76
C THR A 98 -12.95 -7.16 12.10
N GLN A 99 -13.93 -7.31 11.19
CA GLN A 99 -15.32 -6.94 11.43
C GLN A 99 -15.89 -7.69 12.64
N GLN A 100 -15.60 -8.99 12.78
CA GLN A 100 -16.05 -9.78 13.93
C GLN A 100 -15.49 -9.26 15.27
N LEU A 101 -14.23 -8.80 15.28
CA LEU A 101 -13.55 -8.37 16.51
C LEU A 101 -13.83 -6.91 16.89
N SER A 102 -14.03 -6.04 15.91
CA SER A 102 -14.22 -4.60 16.13
C SER A 102 -15.68 -4.15 16.08
N GLU A 103 -16.57 -4.98 15.53
CA GLU A 103 -17.95 -4.64 15.18
C GLU A 103 -18.08 -3.48 14.17
N ILE A 104 -16.96 -3.01 13.60
CA ILE A 104 -16.96 -2.00 12.54
C ILE A 104 -17.33 -2.71 11.22
N PRO A 105 -18.40 -2.27 10.52
CA PRO A 105 -18.79 -2.86 9.25
C PRO A 105 -17.70 -2.74 8.17
N ILE A 106 -17.49 -3.81 7.42
CA ILE A 106 -16.56 -3.88 6.29
C ILE A 106 -17.28 -4.46 5.08
N ASP A 107 -17.21 -3.75 3.95
CA ASP A 107 -17.80 -4.20 2.68
C ASP A 107 -16.92 -5.29 2.01
N THR A 108 -17.11 -6.54 2.45
CA THR A 108 -16.43 -7.71 1.86
C THR A 108 -16.94 -8.04 0.46
N ALA A 109 -18.14 -7.58 0.09
CA ALA A 109 -18.68 -7.76 -1.26
C ALA A 109 -17.89 -6.95 -2.29
N LEU A 110 -17.36 -5.78 -1.91
CA LEU A 110 -16.43 -5.03 -2.74
C LEU A 110 -15.13 -5.80 -3.00
N THR A 111 -14.56 -6.46 -1.99
CA THR A 111 -13.38 -7.32 -2.19
C THR A 111 -13.67 -8.55 -3.04
N ALA A 112 -14.87 -9.14 -2.94
CA ALA A 112 -15.28 -10.19 -3.86
C ALA A 112 -15.39 -9.69 -5.32
N GLN A 113 -15.69 -8.41 -5.56
CA GLN A 113 -15.68 -7.80 -6.89
C GLN A 113 -14.26 -7.53 -7.39
N GLU A 114 -13.36 -7.03 -6.52
CA GLU A 114 -11.93 -6.84 -6.84
C GLU A 114 -11.29 -8.16 -7.30
N LEU A 115 -11.57 -9.28 -6.62
CA LEU A 115 -11.09 -10.61 -6.96
C LEU A 115 -11.58 -11.13 -8.33
N ARG A 116 -12.66 -10.54 -8.88
CA ARG A 116 -13.24 -10.93 -10.18
C ARG A 116 -12.78 -10.04 -11.33
N LEU A 117 -11.95 -9.04 -11.07
CA LEU A 117 -11.43 -8.16 -12.11
C LEU A 117 -10.67 -8.96 -13.18
N VAL A 118 -11.00 -8.68 -14.43
CA VAL A 118 -10.28 -9.23 -15.58
C VAL A 118 -9.25 -8.20 -16.06
N PRO A 119 -8.00 -8.59 -16.37
CA PRO A 119 -7.02 -7.66 -16.89
C PRO A 119 -7.38 -7.19 -18.31
N VAL A 120 -6.81 -6.07 -18.71
CA VAL A 120 -6.78 -5.65 -20.11
C VAL A 120 -6.07 -6.70 -20.97
N ARG A 121 -6.63 -6.97 -22.16
CA ARG A 121 -6.01 -7.86 -23.15
C ARG A 121 -4.99 -7.09 -23.99
N ASP A 122 -5.48 -6.38 -25.00
CA ASP A 122 -4.62 -5.62 -25.92
C ASP A 122 -4.67 -4.12 -25.61
N ASN A 123 -5.87 -3.54 -25.68
CA ASN A 123 -6.10 -2.11 -25.47
C ASN A 123 -7.20 -1.88 -24.43
N VAL A 124 -7.06 -0.79 -23.68
CA VAL A 124 -8.15 -0.27 -22.84
C VAL A 124 -9.29 0.27 -23.68
N ASN A 125 -10.47 0.40 -23.08
CA ASN A 125 -11.56 1.16 -23.66
C ASN A 125 -11.21 2.67 -23.65
N PRO A 126 -10.99 3.34 -24.80
CA PRO A 126 -10.66 4.76 -24.80
C PRO A 126 -11.83 5.66 -24.36
N SER A 127 -13.08 5.17 -24.40
CA SER A 127 -14.26 5.98 -24.06
C SER A 127 -14.34 6.32 -22.57
N ILE A 128 -13.68 5.55 -21.70
CA ILE A 128 -13.71 5.78 -20.25
C ILE A 128 -12.68 6.81 -19.77
N ARG A 129 -11.96 7.46 -20.68
CA ARG A 129 -10.88 8.40 -20.31
C ARG A 129 -11.39 9.51 -19.40
N GLU A 130 -12.53 10.12 -19.73
CA GLU A 130 -13.12 11.21 -18.95
C GLU A 130 -13.63 10.71 -17.60
N ASP A 131 -14.25 9.51 -17.56
CA ASP A 131 -14.65 8.86 -16.30
C ASP A 131 -13.45 8.64 -15.38
N VAL A 132 -12.31 8.20 -15.92
CA VAL A 132 -11.08 7.99 -15.16
C VAL A 132 -10.49 9.30 -14.68
N GLN A 133 -10.53 10.36 -15.49
CA GLN A 133 -10.11 11.69 -15.06
C GLN A 133 -10.98 12.20 -13.90
N ASN A 134 -12.30 12.03 -14.00
CA ASN A 134 -13.24 12.39 -12.93
C ASN A 134 -13.02 11.57 -11.65
N LEU A 135 -12.74 10.26 -11.79
CA LEU A 135 -12.37 9.41 -10.65
C LEU A 135 -11.11 9.94 -9.95
N ASN A 136 -10.06 10.27 -10.71
CA ASN A 136 -8.82 10.81 -10.18
C ASN A 136 -9.06 12.13 -9.42
N GLU A 137 -9.86 13.05 -9.98
CA GLU A 137 -10.18 14.33 -9.35
C GLU A 137 -10.95 14.17 -8.04
N LYS A 138 -11.92 13.26 -8.00
CA LYS A 138 -12.64 12.88 -6.77
C LYS A 138 -11.68 12.27 -5.73
N ALA A 139 -10.81 11.35 -6.16
CA ALA A 139 -9.84 10.68 -5.29
C ALA A 139 -8.82 11.67 -4.71
N ILE A 140 -8.28 12.60 -5.51
CA ILE A 140 -7.42 13.69 -5.07
C ILE A 140 -8.13 14.53 -4.00
N THR A 141 -9.37 14.94 -4.28
CA THR A 141 -10.14 15.80 -3.38
C THR A 141 -10.38 15.12 -2.03
N LEU A 142 -10.93 13.89 -2.03
CA LEU A 142 -11.21 13.16 -0.80
C LEU A 142 -9.93 12.85 -0.01
N THR A 143 -8.84 12.50 -0.70
CA THR A 143 -7.55 12.21 -0.05
C THR A 143 -6.94 13.46 0.59
N ARG A 144 -7.09 14.64 -0.02
CA ARG A 144 -6.68 15.92 0.60
C ARG A 144 -7.47 16.22 1.88
N GLU A 145 -8.76 15.91 1.92
CA GLU A 145 -9.55 16.02 3.16
C GLU A 145 -9.06 15.03 4.23
N LEU A 146 -8.75 13.78 3.83
CA LEU A 146 -8.17 12.79 4.75
C LEU A 146 -6.79 13.23 5.27
N ILE A 147 -5.96 13.88 4.45
CA ILE A 147 -4.68 14.45 4.87
C ILE A 147 -4.89 15.49 5.97
N ARG A 148 -5.87 16.39 5.81
CA ARG A 148 -6.20 17.40 6.84
C ARG A 148 -6.67 16.73 8.13
N PHE A 149 -7.53 15.72 8.03
CA PHE A 149 -7.97 14.94 9.18
C PHE A 149 -6.80 14.25 9.90
N LYS A 150 -5.91 13.58 9.16
CA LYS A 150 -4.68 12.98 9.71
C LYS A 150 -3.79 14.02 10.41
N THR A 151 -3.68 15.24 9.86
CA THR A 151 -2.93 16.33 10.50
C THR A 151 -3.59 16.79 11.80
N GLN A 152 -4.91 16.98 11.81
CA GLN A 152 -5.66 17.35 13.03
C GLN A 152 -5.48 16.32 14.15
N VAL A 153 -5.54 15.02 13.82
CA VAL A 153 -5.31 13.92 14.76
C VAL A 153 -3.89 14.00 15.33
N LEU A 154 -2.88 14.14 14.46
CA LEU A 154 -1.49 14.26 14.91
C LEU A 154 -1.28 15.48 15.83
N ASP A 155 -1.82 16.64 15.47
CA ASP A 155 -1.69 17.86 16.26
C ASP A 155 -2.36 17.71 17.63
N GLY A 156 -3.51 17.03 17.69
CA GLY A 156 -4.18 16.67 18.95
C GLY A 156 -3.29 15.80 19.84
N MET A 157 -2.64 14.79 19.25
CA MET A 157 -1.74 13.88 19.97
C MET A 157 -0.48 14.59 20.47
N LEU A 158 0.18 15.38 19.62
CA LEU A 158 1.42 16.10 19.95
C LEU A 158 1.20 17.25 20.94
N SER A 159 -0.03 17.77 21.04
CA SER A 159 -0.42 18.75 22.07
C SER A 159 -1.07 18.13 23.30
N CYS A 160 -1.03 16.79 23.44
CA CYS A 160 -1.61 16.05 24.56
C CYS A 160 -3.12 16.31 24.78
N ARG A 161 -3.85 16.70 23.73
CA ARG A 161 -5.31 16.94 23.76
C ARG A 161 -6.11 15.73 23.32
N LEU A 162 -5.47 14.76 22.68
CA LEU A 162 -6.08 13.54 22.15
C LEU A 162 -5.32 12.31 22.68
N LEU A 163 -6.02 11.44 23.40
CA LEU A 163 -5.53 10.13 23.80
C LEU A 163 -6.11 9.06 22.87
N THR A 164 -5.24 8.27 22.25
CA THR A 164 -5.60 7.25 21.27
C THR A 164 -4.54 6.14 21.27
N PHE A 165 -4.91 4.96 20.79
CA PHE A 165 -3.98 3.85 20.56
C PHE A 165 -3.23 3.94 19.22
N ASN A 166 -3.46 4.99 18.44
CA ASN A 166 -2.66 5.29 17.26
C ASN A 166 -1.28 5.84 17.67
N PHE A 167 -0.20 5.40 17.02
CA PHE A 167 1.13 6.00 17.24
C PHE A 167 1.29 7.33 16.47
N PRO A 168 1.95 8.37 17.01
CA PRO A 168 2.24 9.58 16.23
C PRO A 168 2.99 9.29 14.93
N LEU A 169 3.95 8.36 14.95
CA LEU A 169 4.68 7.94 13.75
C LEU A 169 3.75 7.25 12.74
N LEU A 170 2.78 6.44 13.19
CA LEU A 170 1.76 5.84 12.31
C LEU A 170 0.98 6.94 11.59
N ILE A 171 0.53 7.99 12.29
CA ILE A 171 -0.20 9.10 11.64
C ILE A 171 0.67 9.82 10.60
N ILE A 172 1.95 10.06 10.92
CA ILE A 172 2.91 10.66 9.98
C ILE A 172 3.15 9.75 8.77
N HIS A 173 3.20 8.45 8.99
CA HIS A 173 3.37 7.42 7.97
C HIS A 173 2.19 7.39 6.99
N ILE A 174 0.99 7.18 7.49
CA ILE A 174 -0.21 7.09 6.62
C ILE A 174 -0.55 8.44 5.97
N ARG A 175 -0.10 9.57 6.53
CA ARG A 175 -0.22 10.88 5.88
C ARG A 175 0.72 11.00 4.68
N ARG A 176 1.94 10.45 4.75
CA ARG A 176 2.88 10.42 3.62
C ARG A 176 2.33 9.60 2.45
N GLU A 177 1.70 8.46 2.71
CA GLU A 177 1.05 7.66 1.66
C GLU A 177 -0.11 8.40 1.01
N ALA A 178 -0.92 9.10 1.79
CA ALA A 178 -2.00 9.92 1.26
C ALA A 178 -1.47 11.06 0.37
N ILE A 179 -0.36 11.70 0.78
CA ILE A 179 0.31 12.73 -0.02
C ILE A 179 0.86 12.12 -1.32
N LEU A 180 1.55 10.98 -1.25
CA LEU A 180 2.06 10.29 -2.43
C LEU A 180 0.94 9.95 -3.41
N PHE A 181 -0.20 9.47 -2.92
CA PHE A 181 -1.34 9.15 -3.77
C PHE A 181 -1.85 10.39 -4.54
N VAL A 182 -2.00 11.52 -3.84
CA VAL A 182 -2.38 12.80 -4.46
C VAL A 182 -1.35 13.23 -5.50
N GLU A 183 -0.07 13.21 -5.16
CA GLU A 183 1.02 13.63 -6.05
C GLU A 183 1.08 12.78 -7.31
N GLN A 184 0.92 11.46 -7.19
CA GLN A 184 0.94 10.54 -8.34
C GLN A 184 -0.29 10.71 -9.23
N LEU A 185 -1.49 10.91 -8.67
CA LEU A 185 -2.68 11.22 -9.48
C LEU A 185 -2.57 12.58 -10.18
N GLU A 186 -2.05 13.60 -9.50
CA GLU A 186 -1.78 14.89 -10.14
C GLU A 186 -0.74 14.78 -11.25
N LEU A 187 0.30 13.98 -11.06
CA LEU A 187 1.31 13.73 -12.10
C LEU A 187 0.66 13.11 -13.34
N LEU A 188 -0.26 12.16 -13.16
CA LEU A 188 -1.02 11.53 -14.25
C LEU A 188 -2.00 12.50 -14.95
N GLN A 189 -2.61 13.41 -14.19
CA GLN A 189 -3.54 14.43 -14.71
C GLN A 189 -2.83 15.53 -15.52
N ARG A 190 -1.54 15.78 -15.27
CA ARG A 190 -0.81 16.87 -15.92
C ARG A 190 -0.47 16.52 -17.36
N SER A 191 -0.61 17.51 -18.24
CA SER A 191 -0.04 17.46 -19.58
C SER A 191 1.47 17.71 -19.49
N GLY A 192 2.29 16.69 -19.74
CA GLY A 192 3.75 16.86 -19.71
C GLY A 192 4.52 15.56 -19.86
N ALA A 193 5.83 15.69 -20.02
CA ALA A 193 6.74 14.55 -19.96
C ALA A 193 7.05 14.21 -18.49
N ILE A 194 7.05 12.92 -18.17
CA ILE A 194 7.48 12.40 -16.87
C ILE A 194 8.94 11.95 -16.96
N ASP A 195 9.74 12.31 -15.96
CA ASP A 195 11.07 11.74 -15.74
C ASP A 195 10.94 10.43 -14.95
N TYR A 196 10.92 9.31 -15.66
CA TYR A 196 10.66 8.01 -15.06
C TYR A 196 11.79 7.55 -14.13
N VAL A 197 13.03 7.96 -14.40
CA VAL A 197 14.18 7.61 -13.55
C VAL A 197 14.04 8.29 -12.19
N ARG A 198 13.70 9.59 -12.21
CA ARG A 198 13.46 10.36 -10.99
C ARG A 198 12.28 9.80 -10.20
N GLU A 199 11.17 9.47 -10.85
CA GLU A 199 9.99 8.92 -10.17
C GLU A 199 10.28 7.56 -9.54
N ILE A 200 11.00 6.67 -10.22
CA ILE A 200 11.38 5.37 -9.65
C ILE A 200 12.30 5.55 -8.43
N LEU A 201 13.30 6.43 -8.51
CA LEU A 201 14.19 6.68 -7.38
C LEU A 201 13.43 7.26 -6.18
N ALA A 202 12.51 8.20 -6.42
CA ALA A 202 11.66 8.76 -5.38
C ALA A 202 10.77 7.68 -4.72
N GLN A 203 10.15 6.81 -5.52
CA GLN A 203 9.34 5.69 -5.04
C GLN A 203 10.18 4.69 -4.23
N LYS A 204 11.40 4.36 -4.65
CA LYS A 204 12.31 3.48 -3.88
C LYS A 204 12.62 4.05 -2.49
N ILE A 205 13.06 5.32 -2.44
CA ILE A 205 13.36 6.00 -1.17
C ILE A 205 12.13 6.07 -0.26
N PHE A 206 10.96 6.38 -0.85
CA PHE A 206 9.70 6.43 -0.14
C PHE A 206 9.36 5.06 0.47
N TRP A 207 9.29 4.02 -0.34
CA TRP A 207 8.84 2.71 0.11
C TRP A 207 9.84 1.99 1.00
N ASP A 208 11.15 2.21 0.84
CA ASP A 208 12.14 1.73 1.80
C ASP A 208 11.86 2.28 3.20
N ARG A 209 11.51 3.57 3.29
CA ARG A 209 11.10 4.16 4.56
C ARG A 209 9.83 3.49 5.12
N GLN A 210 8.80 3.34 4.28
CA GLN A 210 7.55 2.72 4.71
C GLN A 210 7.79 1.27 5.19
N MET A 211 8.59 0.48 4.48
CA MET A 211 8.95 -0.89 4.86
C MET A 211 9.72 -0.95 6.19
N ALA A 212 10.64 -0.01 6.43
CA ALA A 212 11.33 0.10 7.72
C ALA A 212 10.35 0.37 8.87
N GLU A 213 9.46 1.35 8.69
CA GLU A 213 8.48 1.75 9.70
C GLU A 213 7.42 0.67 9.93
N HIS A 214 6.99 -0.06 8.89
CA HIS A 214 6.15 -1.25 9.04
C HIS A 214 6.78 -2.28 9.97
N ALA A 215 8.06 -2.57 9.78
CA ALA A 215 8.76 -3.52 10.62
C ALA A 215 8.85 -3.03 12.07
N GLN A 216 9.03 -1.72 12.30
CA GLN A 216 8.91 -1.14 13.63
C GLN A 216 7.49 -1.30 14.21
N PHE A 217 6.44 -1.00 13.45
CA PHE A 217 5.06 -1.16 13.93
C PHE A 217 4.75 -2.60 14.30
N ILE A 218 5.18 -3.58 13.47
CA ILE A 218 5.04 -5.00 13.80
C ILE A 218 5.74 -5.32 15.11
N ALA A 219 6.99 -4.88 15.30
CA ALA A 219 7.74 -5.11 16.54
C ALA A 219 7.04 -4.53 17.78
N HIS A 220 6.42 -3.35 17.67
CA HIS A 220 5.76 -2.66 18.79
C HIS A 220 4.34 -3.16 19.08
N LEU A 221 3.68 -3.79 18.11
CA LEU A 221 2.32 -4.33 18.27
C LEU A 221 2.30 -5.82 18.61
N LEU A 222 3.43 -6.52 18.48
CA LEU A 222 3.62 -7.86 19.02
C LEU A 222 3.65 -7.82 20.56
N ASP A 223 3.12 -8.86 21.19
CA ASP A 223 3.24 -9.01 22.64
C ASP A 223 4.72 -9.17 23.02
N PRO A 224 5.21 -8.57 24.12
CA PRO A 224 6.60 -8.68 24.53
C PRO A 224 7.12 -10.13 24.70
N THR A 225 6.23 -11.12 24.86
CA THR A 225 6.62 -12.53 24.90
C THR A 225 7.01 -13.12 23.53
N GLU A 226 6.66 -12.47 22.42
CA GLU A 226 7.03 -12.86 21.05
C GLU A 226 8.44 -12.38 20.64
N SER A 227 9.41 -12.54 21.54
CA SER A 227 10.76 -11.94 21.43
C SER A 227 11.49 -12.28 20.11
N ALA A 228 11.33 -13.51 19.60
CA ALA A 228 11.93 -13.92 18.32
C ALA A 228 11.36 -13.13 17.13
N LEU A 229 10.05 -12.93 17.08
CA LEU A 229 9.37 -12.17 16.02
C LEU A 229 9.71 -10.69 16.11
N ILE A 230 9.78 -10.14 17.33
CA ILE A 230 10.18 -8.74 17.59
C ILE A 230 11.60 -8.51 17.08
N ASN A 231 12.55 -9.39 17.42
CA ASN A 231 13.93 -9.28 16.97
C ASN A 231 14.03 -9.35 15.43
N GLN A 232 13.29 -10.26 14.80
CA GLN A 232 13.25 -10.37 13.35
C GLN A 232 12.70 -9.11 12.68
N ALA A 233 11.63 -8.53 13.23
CA ALA A 233 11.05 -7.28 12.75
C ALA A 233 12.04 -6.11 12.90
N ASN A 234 12.77 -6.00 14.02
CA ASN A 234 13.80 -4.98 14.21
C ASN A 234 14.96 -5.10 13.20
N ILE A 235 15.36 -6.32 12.84
CA ILE A 235 16.37 -6.56 11.79
C ILE A 235 15.89 -6.04 10.43
N PHE A 236 14.62 -6.28 10.07
CA PHE A 236 14.04 -5.72 8.86
C PHE A 236 13.99 -4.19 8.89
N ALA A 237 13.62 -3.58 10.02
CA ALA A 237 13.61 -2.13 10.18
C ALA A 237 15.00 -1.53 9.88
N GLN A 238 16.04 -2.08 10.50
CA GLN A 238 17.41 -1.61 10.28
C GLN A 238 17.87 -1.81 8.83
N LEU A 239 17.54 -2.95 8.23
CA LEU A 239 17.88 -3.26 6.84
C LEU A 239 17.29 -2.20 5.89
N PHE A 240 16.01 -1.89 6.02
CA PHE A 240 15.35 -0.92 5.14
C PHE A 240 15.79 0.52 5.38
N PHE A 241 16.09 0.92 6.62
CA PHE A 241 16.72 2.23 6.86
C PHE A 241 18.10 2.33 6.18
N ASN A 242 18.88 1.24 6.17
CA ASN A 242 20.16 1.20 5.46
C ASN A 242 19.98 1.26 3.94
N LEU A 243 19.02 0.52 3.37
CA LEU A 243 18.70 0.56 1.94
C LEU A 243 18.28 1.96 1.50
N ARG A 244 17.39 2.60 2.28
CA ARG A 244 16.99 4.00 2.06
C ARG A 244 18.20 4.93 2.05
N ALA A 245 19.08 4.84 3.05
CA ALA A 245 20.27 5.70 3.13
C ALA A 245 21.20 5.49 1.93
N LYS A 246 21.35 4.24 1.45
CA LYS A 246 22.09 3.94 0.22
C LYS A 246 21.42 4.59 -1.01
N ALA A 247 20.09 4.50 -1.13
CA ALA A 247 19.33 5.10 -2.23
C ALA A 247 19.46 6.63 -2.25
N GLU A 248 19.35 7.28 -1.09
CA GLU A 248 19.51 8.74 -0.94
C GLU A 248 20.93 9.20 -1.24
N SER A 249 21.95 8.40 -0.91
CA SER A 249 23.36 8.76 -1.14
C SER A 249 23.77 8.76 -2.61
N GLY A 250 23.09 7.97 -3.46
CA GLY A 250 23.47 7.76 -4.86
C GLY A 250 24.83 7.08 -5.09
N VAL A 251 25.50 6.59 -4.04
CA VAL A 251 26.87 6.04 -4.13
C VAL A 251 26.90 4.65 -4.78
N ASN A 252 25.81 3.88 -4.67
CA ASN A 252 25.75 2.51 -5.20
C ASN A 252 25.22 2.48 -6.64
N PRO A 253 25.72 1.58 -7.50
CA PRO A 253 25.14 1.37 -8.82
C PRO A 253 23.62 1.09 -8.71
N PRO A 254 22.75 1.81 -9.45
CA PRO A 254 21.30 1.65 -9.33
C PRO A 254 20.83 0.19 -9.51
N ALA A 255 21.50 -0.56 -10.38
CA ALA A 255 21.20 -1.96 -10.64
C ALA A 255 21.49 -2.89 -9.46
N GLN A 256 22.61 -2.68 -8.75
CA GLN A 256 22.96 -3.48 -7.58
C GLN A 256 21.97 -3.21 -6.45
N LEU A 257 21.70 -1.93 -6.19
CA LEU A 257 20.77 -1.52 -5.13
C LEU A 257 19.35 -2.04 -5.40
N LEU A 258 18.90 -2.03 -6.66
CA LEU A 258 17.61 -2.62 -7.04
C LEU A 258 17.51 -4.10 -6.67
N GLN A 259 18.56 -4.90 -6.88
CA GLN A 259 18.55 -6.32 -6.54
C GLN A 259 18.53 -6.55 -5.02
N GLU A 260 19.30 -5.75 -4.27
CA GLU A 260 19.27 -5.78 -2.80
C GLU A 260 17.87 -5.47 -2.26
N GLU A 261 17.20 -4.46 -2.79
CA GLU A 261 15.83 -4.09 -2.41
C GLU A 261 14.80 -5.15 -2.81
N ILE A 262 14.91 -5.76 -4.01
CA ILE A 262 14.02 -6.85 -4.43
C ILE A 262 14.13 -8.02 -3.45
N LEU A 263 15.34 -8.41 -3.08
CA LEU A 263 15.57 -9.50 -2.12
C LEU A 263 15.01 -9.14 -0.74
N ALA A 264 15.33 -7.96 -0.23
CA ALA A 264 14.86 -7.50 1.08
C ALA A 264 13.32 -7.41 1.14
N THR A 265 12.69 -6.88 0.09
CA THR A 265 11.23 -6.73 -0.02
C THR A 265 10.54 -8.08 -0.13
N ASN A 266 11.09 -9.04 -0.89
CA ASN A 266 10.58 -10.41 -0.91
C ASN A 266 10.61 -11.06 0.48
N ASN A 267 11.72 -10.89 1.21
CA ASN A 267 11.88 -11.46 2.54
C ASN A 267 10.91 -10.83 3.55
N LEU A 268 10.75 -9.49 3.54
CA LEU A 268 9.80 -8.81 4.40
C LEU A 268 8.35 -9.15 4.03
N ARG A 269 8.01 -9.25 2.74
CA ARG A 269 6.69 -9.70 2.29
C ARG A 269 6.38 -11.10 2.84
N ASN A 270 7.31 -12.05 2.75
CA ASN A 270 7.12 -13.40 3.28
C ASN A 270 6.93 -13.40 4.80
N PHE A 271 7.70 -12.56 5.51
CA PHE A 271 7.53 -12.37 6.95
C PHE A 271 6.14 -11.82 7.28
N LYS A 272 5.67 -10.78 6.57
CA LYS A 272 4.34 -10.20 6.74
C LYS A 272 3.22 -11.21 6.45
N ALA A 273 3.34 -11.97 5.36
CA ALA A 273 2.37 -13.02 5.02
C ALA A 273 2.31 -14.13 6.09
N THR A 274 3.46 -14.56 6.61
CA THR A 274 3.50 -15.56 7.68
C THR A 274 2.91 -15.01 8.98
N ALA A 275 3.22 -13.75 9.32
CA ALA A 275 2.64 -13.10 10.49
C ALA A 275 1.11 -13.01 10.38
N GLU A 276 0.59 -12.63 9.21
CA GLU A 276 -0.85 -12.61 8.95
C GLU A 276 -1.51 -13.99 9.13
N GLU A 277 -0.93 -15.05 8.57
CA GLU A 277 -1.42 -16.43 8.76
C GLU A 277 -1.50 -16.80 10.25
N LEU A 278 -0.47 -16.45 11.01
CA LEU A 278 -0.41 -16.73 12.45
C LEU A 278 -1.41 -15.89 13.25
N ILE A 279 -1.63 -14.63 12.89
CA ILE A 279 -2.65 -13.75 13.51
C ILE A 279 -4.05 -14.31 13.26
N LEU A 280 -4.36 -14.66 12.01
CA LEU A 280 -5.67 -15.20 11.62
C LEU A 280 -5.94 -16.56 12.29
N ALA A 281 -4.90 -17.35 12.55
CA ALA A 281 -4.99 -18.62 13.27
C ALA A 281 -4.92 -18.49 14.81
N CYS A 282 -4.81 -17.26 15.34
CA CYS A 282 -4.58 -17.01 16.77
C CYS A 282 -3.38 -17.77 17.36
N ARG A 283 -2.28 -17.86 16.60
CA ARG A 283 -1.05 -18.60 16.93
C ARG A 283 0.12 -17.72 17.37
N ILE A 284 -0.04 -16.41 17.35
CA ILE A 284 0.87 -15.44 17.97
C ILE A 284 0.08 -14.44 18.81
N ARG A 285 0.75 -13.85 19.80
CA ARG A 285 0.18 -12.84 20.69
C ARG A 285 0.52 -11.45 20.18
N SER A 286 -0.50 -10.63 19.97
CA SER A 286 -0.32 -9.25 19.50
C SER A 286 -1.59 -8.44 19.74
N ILE A 287 -1.45 -7.13 19.57
CA ILE A 287 -2.57 -6.19 19.40
C ILE A 287 -2.71 -5.76 17.92
N ILE A 288 -2.19 -6.57 16.99
CA ILE A 288 -2.27 -6.29 15.55
C ILE A 288 -3.67 -6.63 15.05
N ILE A 289 -4.36 -5.63 14.49
CA ILE A 289 -5.64 -5.83 13.81
C ILE A 289 -5.42 -6.78 12.63
N PRO A 290 -6.22 -7.85 12.44
CA PRO A 290 -6.00 -8.81 11.35
C PRO A 290 -5.89 -8.17 9.97
N LEU A 291 -6.77 -7.21 9.65
CA LEU A 291 -6.71 -6.47 8.39
C LEU A 291 -5.50 -5.55 8.26
N LEU A 292 -4.90 -5.09 9.38
CA LEU A 292 -3.64 -4.33 9.34
C LEU A 292 -2.47 -5.21 8.86
N ALA A 293 -2.47 -6.50 9.20
CA ALA A 293 -1.45 -7.43 8.73
C ALA A 293 -1.53 -7.63 7.20
N ASP A 294 -2.73 -7.83 6.66
CA ASP A 294 -2.99 -7.90 5.21
C ASP A 294 -2.65 -6.57 4.50
N HIS A 295 -3.01 -5.44 5.10
CA HIS A 295 -2.73 -4.11 4.59
C HIS A 295 -1.25 -3.90 4.31
N VAL A 296 -0.39 -4.08 5.33
CA VAL A 296 1.05 -3.88 5.15
C VAL A 296 1.66 -4.95 4.23
N LEU A 297 1.04 -6.12 4.09
CA LEU A 297 1.43 -7.13 3.10
C LEU A 297 1.17 -6.64 1.66
N ARG A 298 -0.02 -6.09 1.38
CA ARG A 298 -0.35 -5.52 0.07
C ARG A 298 0.58 -4.38 -0.33
N GLU A 299 0.99 -3.55 0.62
CA GLU A 299 1.96 -2.49 0.34
C GLU A 299 3.36 -3.02 0.04
N ALA A 300 3.77 -4.13 0.68
CA ALA A 300 5.02 -4.80 0.32
C ALA A 300 4.94 -5.44 -1.09
N ASN A 301 3.77 -5.98 -1.46
CA ASN A 301 3.51 -6.48 -2.82
C ASN A 301 3.56 -5.35 -3.85
N HIS A 302 3.01 -4.18 -3.51
CA HIS A 302 3.05 -3.00 -4.34
C HIS A 302 4.48 -2.53 -4.59
N PHE A 303 5.26 -2.38 -3.52
CA PHE A 303 6.65 -1.98 -3.65
C PHE A 303 7.45 -3.00 -4.48
N LEU A 304 7.25 -4.30 -4.23
CA LEU A 304 7.91 -5.34 -5.01
C LEU A 304 7.57 -5.24 -6.51
N ARG A 305 6.31 -4.94 -6.87
CA ARG A 305 5.91 -4.73 -8.26
C ARG A 305 6.64 -3.52 -8.87
N ILE A 306 6.74 -2.41 -8.14
CA ILE A 306 7.50 -1.23 -8.59
C ILE A 306 8.95 -1.63 -8.88
N LEU A 307 9.61 -2.32 -7.96
CA LEU A 307 11.00 -2.76 -8.11
C LEU A 307 11.19 -3.67 -9.33
N GLN A 308 10.35 -4.70 -9.47
CA GLN A 308 10.44 -5.66 -10.58
C GLN A 308 10.18 -5.03 -11.95
N THR A 309 9.29 -4.03 -12.02
CA THR A 309 8.97 -3.32 -13.27
C THR A 309 9.95 -2.18 -13.59
N SER A 310 10.76 -1.76 -12.61
CA SER A 310 11.79 -0.73 -12.80
C SER A 310 13.05 -1.21 -13.53
N GLY A 311 13.27 -2.53 -13.61
CA GLY A 311 14.49 -3.10 -14.19
C GLY A 311 14.73 -2.69 -15.65
N SER A 312 13.68 -2.60 -16.46
CA SER A 312 13.75 -2.18 -17.86
C SER A 312 14.26 -0.74 -18.03
N VAL A 313 13.97 0.14 -17.09
CA VAL A 313 14.39 1.55 -17.08
C VAL A 313 15.88 1.69 -16.78
N PHE A 314 16.44 0.76 -15.99
CA PHE A 314 17.86 0.73 -15.66
C PHE A 314 18.68 -0.19 -16.59
N GLY A 315 18.10 -0.69 -17.68
CA GLY A 315 18.77 -1.56 -18.64
C GLY A 315 19.05 -2.98 -18.13
N ILE A 316 18.30 -3.43 -17.12
CA ILE A 316 18.42 -4.76 -16.51
C ILE A 316 17.35 -5.66 -17.14
N ALA A 317 17.75 -6.83 -17.65
CA ALA A 317 16.80 -7.82 -18.17
C ALA A 317 15.79 -8.22 -17.10
N SER A 318 14.51 -8.30 -17.47
CA SER A 318 13.41 -8.70 -16.59
C SER A 318 13.72 -10.08 -16.00
N GLN A 319 13.90 -10.15 -14.68
CA GLN A 319 13.90 -11.46 -14.02
C GLN A 319 12.46 -11.98 -14.01
N PRO A 320 12.22 -13.26 -14.32
CA PRO A 320 10.88 -13.83 -14.22
C PRO A 320 10.38 -13.63 -12.78
N LEU A 321 9.09 -13.31 -12.63
CA LEU A 321 8.39 -13.35 -11.35
C LEU A 321 8.75 -14.69 -10.69
N LEU A 322 9.55 -14.65 -9.62
CA LEU A 322 9.82 -15.83 -8.81
C LEU A 322 8.45 -16.33 -8.35
N GLN A 323 8.04 -17.49 -8.89
CA GLN A 323 6.84 -18.19 -8.42
C GLN A 323 6.94 -18.30 -6.91
N GLN A 324 5.82 -18.03 -6.23
CA GLN A 324 5.65 -18.16 -4.79
C GLN A 324 6.33 -19.44 -4.31
N ILE A 325 7.52 -19.31 -3.72
CA ILE A 325 8.09 -20.39 -2.93
C ILE A 325 7.20 -20.44 -1.69
N ARG A 326 6.36 -21.48 -1.60
CA ARG A 326 5.65 -21.82 -0.36
C ARG A 326 6.70 -22.06 0.72
N SER A 327 7.03 -21.04 1.50
CA SER A 327 7.92 -21.15 2.64
C SER A 327 7.15 -21.76 3.81
N TYR A 328 6.88 -23.06 3.74
CA TYR A 328 6.69 -23.87 4.94
C TYR A 328 8.08 -24.20 5.48
N ASN A 329 8.35 -23.78 6.72
CA ASN A 329 9.52 -24.08 7.58
C ASN A 329 10.39 -22.89 7.99
N LEU A 330 9.81 -21.79 8.49
CA LEU A 330 10.56 -20.78 9.24
C LEU A 330 10.19 -20.67 10.73
N PHE A 331 9.23 -21.45 11.22
CA PHE A 331 8.81 -21.41 12.63
C PHE A 331 8.56 -22.82 13.17
N ARG A 332 9.65 -23.55 13.43
CA ARG A 332 9.70 -24.62 14.43
C ARG A 332 10.90 -24.33 15.33
N GLY A 333 10.61 -23.70 16.45
CA GLY A 333 11.52 -23.44 17.57
C GLY A 333 10.67 -23.24 18.79
#